data_AF-A0A6P0XU46-F1
#
_entry.id   AF-A0A6P0XU46-F1
#
_cell.length_a   1.000
_cell.length_b   1.000
_cell.length_c   1.000
_cell.angle_alpha   90.00
_cell.angle_beta   90.00
_cell.angle_gamma   90.00
#
_symmetry.space_group_name_H-M   'P 1'
#
loop_
_entity.id
_entity.type
_entity.pdbx_description
1 polymer ?
#
loop_
_entity_poly.entity_id
_entity_poly.type
_entity_poly.pdbx_seq_one_letter_code
_entity_poly.pdbx_strand_id
1 'polypeptide(L)' 'QDFPEYNRKKGDIAMLIDTAIHPEGGENGYVLEVFNAVGESINVIIVPMSAVEPLKQDKILSVRSLVEII' A
#
# COMPACT_ATOMS: atom_id res chain seq x y z
N GLN A 1 4.95 4.64 5.24
CA GLN A 1 6.02 3.93 5.98
C GLN A 1 6.46 2.70 5.16
N ASP A 2 7.59 2.07 5.47
CA ASP A 2 7.92 0.75 4.91
C ASP A 2 7.18 -0.35 5.68
N PHE A 3 6.75 -1.41 4.97
CA PHE A 3 6.12 -2.60 5.54
C PHE A 3 6.85 -3.85 5.02
N PRO A 4 7.96 -4.25 5.66
CA PRO A 4 8.77 -5.39 5.24
C PRO A 4 7.98 -6.71 5.14
N GLU A 5 7.01 -6.91 6.03
CA GLU A 5 6.10 -8.07 6.07
C GLU A 5 5.27 -8.22 4.78
N TYR A 6 5.05 -7.13 4.05
CA TYR A 6 4.35 -7.10 2.77
C TYR A 6 5.28 -6.87 1.58
N ASN A 7 6.59 -6.77 1.82
CA ASN A 7 7.60 -6.32 0.87
C ASN A 7 7.24 -4.97 0.21
N ARG A 8 6.65 -4.07 1.00
CA ARG A 8 6.25 -2.74 0.54
C ARG A 8 7.17 -1.68 1.09
N LYS A 9 7.49 -0.74 0.21
CA LYS A 9 8.33 0.41 0.53
C LYS A 9 7.49 1.68 0.51
N LYS A 10 7.86 2.66 1.31
CA LYS A 10 7.29 3.99 1.29
C LYS A 10 7.40 4.54 -0.13
N GLY A 11 6.27 5.02 -0.65
CA GLY A 11 6.17 5.53 -2.01
C GLY A 11 5.62 4.50 -3.01
N ASP A 12 5.44 3.23 -2.62
CA ASP A 12 4.61 2.32 -3.40
C ASP A 12 3.17 2.85 -3.46
N ILE A 13 2.54 2.69 -4.62
CA ILE A 13 1.20 3.21 -4.90
C ILE A 13 0.21 2.05 -4.88
N ALA A 14 -0.96 2.31 -4.31
CA ALA A 14 -2.03 1.34 -4.19
C ALA A 14 -3.39 2.02 -4.35
N MET A 15 -4.40 1.22 -4.67
CA MET A 15 -5.79 1.65 -4.73
C MET A 15 -6.47 1.34 -3.39
N LEU A 16 -7.16 2.32 -2.82
CA LEU A 16 -8.03 2.10 -1.67
C LEU A 16 -9.28 1.35 -2.13
N ILE A 17 -9.54 0.18 -1.56
CA ILE A 17 -10.71 -0.64 -1.91
C ILE A 17 -11.69 -0.82 -0.75
N ASP A 18 -11.22 -0.72 0.50
CA ASP A 18 -12.09 -0.80 1.70
C ASP A 18 -11.40 -0.21 2.94
N THR A 19 -12.13 -0.13 4.06
CA THR A 19 -11.61 0.24 5.39
C THR A 19 -11.82 -0.89 6.39
N ALA A 20 -10.83 -1.17 7.23
CA ALA A 20 -10.92 -2.18 8.28
C ALA A 20 -11.06 -1.52 9.66
N ILE A 21 -12.04 -1.95 10.45
CA ILE A 21 -12.20 -1.48 11.84
C ILE A 21 -11.26 -2.27 12.75
N HIS A 22 -10.53 -1.56 13.62
CA HIS A 22 -9.66 -2.24 14.59
C HIS A 22 -10.51 -2.97 15.65
N PRO A 23 -10.30 -4.28 15.89
CA PRO A 23 -11.16 -5.06 16.77
C PRO A 23 -11.16 -4.58 18.23
N GLU A 24 -10.02 -4.04 18.68
CA GLU A 24 -9.81 -3.55 20.06
C GLU A 24 -9.79 -2.01 20.18
N GLY A 25 -10.29 -1.29 19.16
CA GLY A 25 -10.37 0.18 19.20
C GLY A 25 -9.05 0.92 18.96
N GLY A 26 -8.04 0.25 18.42
CA GLY A 26 -6.83 0.87 17.87
C GLY A 26 -7.11 1.64 16.57
N GLU A 27 -6.04 2.05 15.88
CA GLU A 27 -6.19 2.77 14.62
C GLU A 27 -6.85 1.88 13.55
N ASN A 28 -7.88 2.40 12.88
CA ASN A 28 -8.50 1.72 11.75
C ASN A 28 -7.51 1.59 10.59
N GLY A 29 -7.74 0.59 9.76
CA GLY A 29 -6.91 0.29 8.60
C GLY A 29 -7.54 0.72 7.28
N TYR A 30 -6.69 0.98 6.31
CA TYR A 30 -7.07 0.93 4.89
C TYR A 30 -6.75 -0.44 4.31
N VAL A 31 -7.70 -0.98 3.55
CA VAL A 31 -7.49 -2.15 2.69
C VAL A 31 -7.08 -1.63 1.32
N LEU A 32 -5.86 -1.97 0.93
CA LEU A 32 -5.21 -1.45 -0.27
C LEU A 32 -4.90 -2.58 -1.24
N GLU A 33 -5.29 -2.40 -2.50
CA GLU A 33 -4.87 -3.27 -3.60
C GLU A 33 -3.64 -2.68 -4.29
N VAL A 34 -2.59 -3.50 -4.42
CA VAL A 34 -1.31 -3.11 -4.99
C VAL A 34 -1.16 -3.71 -6.38
N PHE A 35 -0.77 -2.88 -7.33
CA PHE A 35 -0.54 -3.27 -8.71
C PHE A 35 0.94 -3.19 -9.07
N ASN A 36 1.38 -4.02 -10.01
CA ASN A 36 2.68 -3.84 -10.64
C ASN A 36 2.62 -2.70 -11.68
N ALA A 37 3.76 -2.38 -12.28
CA ALA A 37 3.88 -1.28 -13.24
C ALA A 37 3.09 -1.49 -14.55
N VAL A 38 2.65 -2.72 -14.85
CA VAL A 38 1.82 -3.03 -16.03
C VAL A 38 0.32 -3.10 -15.69
N GLY A 39 -0.05 -2.88 -14.43
CA GLY A 39 -1.45 -2.84 -13.98
C GLY A 39 -2.02 -4.19 -13.52
N GLU A 40 -1.19 -5.20 -13.31
CA GLU A 40 -1.63 -6.48 -12.73
C GLU A 40 -1.66 -6.37 -11.21
N SER A 41 -2.73 -6.90 -10.60
CA SER A 41 -2.85 -7.00 -9.14
C SER A 41 -1.83 -8.00 -8.60
N ILE A 42 -1.05 -7.60 -7.60
CA ILE A 42 0.01 -8.42 -7.01
C ILE A 42 -0.14 -8.65 -5.52
N ASN A 43 -0.95 -7.85 -4.82
CA ASN A 43 -1.23 -8.06 -3.40
C ASN A 43 -2.43 -7.24 -2.91
N VAL A 44 -3.05 -7.69 -1.81
CA VAL A 44 -4.00 -6.90 -1.01
C VAL A 44 -3.48 -6.84 0.42
N ILE A 45 -3.31 -5.63 0.95
CA ILE A 45 -2.70 -5.39 2.27
C ILE A 45 -3.62 -4.53 3.13
N ILE A 46 -3.46 -4.67 4.45
CA ILE A 46 -4.09 -3.79 5.43
C ILE A 46 -3.00 -3.02 6.15
N VAL A 47 -3.10 -1.70 6.14
CA VAL A 47 -2.15 -0.79 6.80
C VAL A 47 -2.89 0.24 7.64
N PRO A 48 -2.28 0.82 8.69
CA PRO A 48 -2.88 1.92 9.44
C PRO A 48 -3.20 3.10 8.52
N MET A 49 -4.31 3.79 8.75
CA MET A 49 -4.73 4.93 7.92
C MET A 49 -3.66 6.03 7.85
N SER A 50 -2.97 6.30 8.96
CA SER A 50 -1.87 7.26 9.10
C SER A 50 -0.65 6.94 8.24
N ALA A 51 -0.50 5.70 7.76
CA ALA A 51 0.60 5.30 6.91
C ALA A 51 0.39 5.61 5.42
N VAL A 52 -0.82 6.06 5.05
CA VAL A 52 -1.24 6.31 3.68
C VAL A 52 -1.39 7.81 3.43
N GLU A 53 -0.78 8.28 2.35
CA GLU A 53 -0.92 9.67 1.89
C GLU A 53 -1.62 9.69 0.52
N PRO A 54 -2.62 10.58 0.30
CA PRO A 54 -3.21 10.76 -1.02
C PRO A 54 -2.18 11.18 -2.07
N LEU A 55 -2.34 10.70 -3.30
CA LEU A 55 -1.53 11.18 -4.43
C LEU A 55 -1.77 12.66 -4.69
N LYS A 56 -0.68 13.40 -4.92
CA LYS A 56 -0.71 14.83 -5.21
C LYS A 56 -0.30 15.08 -6.66
N GLN A 57 -0.86 16.12 -7.27
CA GLN A 57 -0.64 16.45 -8.69
C GLN A 57 0.82 16.77 -9.04
N ASP A 58 1.64 17.16 -8.06
CA ASP A 58 3.06 17.46 -8.22
C ASP A 58 3.97 16.21 -8.19
N LYS A 59 3.40 15.00 -8.07
CA LYS A 59 4.17 13.75 -8.00
C LYS A 59 4.28 13.08 -9.37
N ILE A 60 5.46 12.51 -9.62
CA ILE A 60 5.78 11.75 -10.83
C ILE A 60 5.88 10.28 -10.45
N LEU A 61 5.27 9.40 -11.26
CA LEU A 61 5.37 7.95 -11.08
C LEU A 61 6.79 7.45 -11.39
N SER A 62 7.30 6.55 -10.57
CA SER A 62 8.58 5.86 -10.78
C SER A 62 8.43 4.38 -10.52
N VAL A 63 9.15 3.56 -11.29
CA VAL A 63 9.13 2.10 -11.16
C VAL A 63 10.36 1.59 -10.40
N ARG A 64 10.19 0.46 -9.71
CA ARG A 64 11.26 -0.33 -9.10
C ARG A 64 10.98 -1.80 -9.33
N SER A 65 12.01 -2.64 -9.32
CA SER A 65 11.82 -4.09 -9.32
C SER A 65 11.10 -4.53 -8.04
N LEU A 66 10.13 -5.44 -8.20
CA LEU A 66 9.61 -6.23 -7.10
C LEU A 66 10.70 -7.23 -6.70
N VAL A 67 11.08 -7.24 -5.42
CA VAL A 67 12.06 -8.20 -4.91
C VAL A 67 11.31 -9.42 -4.43
N GLU A 68 11.41 -10.56 -5.10
CA GLU A 68 10.91 -11.82 -4.51
C GLU A 68 11.86 -12.25 -3.39
N ILE A 69 11.31 -12.55 -2.22
CA ILE A 69 12.08 -13.22 -1.17
C ILE A 69 12.13 -14.69 -1.59
N ILE A 70 13.31 -15.14 -2.03
CA ILE A 70 13.63 -16.55 -2.31
C ILE A 70 13.87 -17.27 -0.99
#